data_AF-A0A7C6ELS8-F1
#
_entry.id   AF-A0A7C6ELS8-F1
#
_cell.length_a   1.000
_cell.length_b   1.000
_cell.length_c   1.000
_cell.angle_alpha   90.00
_cell.angle_beta   90.00
_cell.angle_gamma   90.00
#
_symmetry.space_group_name_H-M   'P 1'
#
loop_
_entity.id
_entity.type
_entity.pdbx_description
1 polymer ?
#
loop_
_entity_poly.entity_id
_entity_poly.type
_entity_poly.pdbx_seq_one_letter_code
_entity_poly.pdbx_strand_id
1 'polypeptide(L)'
;MESFKIFFMADIHNSELVFRRFLSIPRHYDVDIMILSGDLTGKAIIPIIDFGGGQYQYTFRGKTNIVNGLEGLEKARSERMNSGIYPYICTRNEVEELKSDPEKVNKLFSRLITENIARWVSMIEEHIPRDKQVIVMPGNDDIFEIDPVLKRSSRVIYPLGRLVELPLGYGMISFEYVNPTPWNTPREASEGDLWKMLEKLAGL
;
A
#
# COMPACT_ATOMS: atom_id res chain seq x y z
N MET A 1 -13.06 -34.07 -6.82
CA MET A 1 -12.62 -33.18 -7.91
C MET A 1 -11.62 -32.24 -7.29
N GLU A 2 -10.41 -32.15 -7.84
CA GLU A 2 -9.41 -31.23 -7.30
C GLU A 2 -9.88 -29.78 -7.49
N SER A 3 -9.65 -28.95 -6.49
CA SER A 3 -9.99 -27.52 -6.51
C SER A 3 -8.97 -26.74 -5.69
N PHE A 4 -8.86 -25.45 -5.97
CA PHE A 4 -8.09 -24.51 -5.16
C PHE A 4 -8.93 -23.24 -4.95
N LYS A 5 -8.62 -22.48 -3.91
CA LYS A 5 -9.39 -21.30 -3.49
C LYS A 5 -8.50 -20.07 -3.46
N ILE A 6 -8.99 -19.00 -4.08
CA ILE A 6 -8.36 -17.68 -4.09
C ILE A 6 -9.14 -16.74 -3.18
N PHE A 7 -8.44 -16.05 -2.29
CA PHE A 7 -8.95 -14.85 -1.65
C PHE A 7 -8.42 -13.62 -2.39
N PHE A 8 -9.31 -12.76 -2.87
CA PHE A 8 -8.96 -11.56 -3.62
C PHE A 8 -9.40 -10.30 -2.84
N MET A 9 -8.48 -9.35 -2.70
CA MET A 9 -8.71 -8.04 -2.11
C MET A 9 -8.03 -6.98 -2.97
N ALA A 10 -8.67 -5.83 -3.11
CA ALA A 10 -8.14 -4.68 -3.83
C ALA A 10 -8.48 -3.37 -3.11
N ASP A 11 -7.87 -2.27 -3.55
CA ASP A 11 -8.24 -0.90 -3.19
C ASP A 11 -8.22 -0.59 -1.68
N ILE A 12 -7.11 -0.95 -1.02
CA ILE A 12 -7.00 -0.82 0.44
C ILE A 12 -6.54 0.57 0.89
N HIS A 13 -5.96 1.36 -0.01
CA HIS A 13 -5.53 2.75 0.22
C HIS A 13 -4.82 2.96 1.58
N ASN A 14 -3.79 2.15 1.87
CA ASN A 14 -3.00 2.19 3.10
C ASN A 14 -3.77 1.89 4.41
N SER A 15 -5.00 1.37 4.36
CA SER A 15 -5.74 1.03 5.58
C SER A 15 -5.09 -0.14 6.32
N GLU A 16 -4.36 0.16 7.39
CA GLU A 16 -3.71 -0.83 8.26
C GLU A 16 -4.73 -1.80 8.90
N LEU A 17 -5.96 -1.34 9.12
CA LEU A 17 -7.04 -2.17 9.62
C LEU A 17 -7.42 -3.26 8.60
N VAL A 18 -7.58 -2.87 7.34
CA VAL A 18 -7.94 -3.79 6.26
C VAL A 18 -6.78 -4.74 5.96
N PHE A 19 -5.54 -4.24 5.91
CA PHE A 19 -4.35 -5.07 5.73
C PHE A 19 -4.21 -6.14 6.83
N ARG A 20 -4.46 -5.80 8.09
CA ARG A 20 -4.45 -6.80 9.17
C ARG A 20 -5.54 -7.87 9.04
N ARG A 21 -6.69 -7.54 8.43
CA ARG A 21 -7.71 -8.53 8.08
C ARG A 21 -7.25 -9.43 6.95
N PHE A 22 -6.54 -8.89 5.95
CA PHE A 22 -5.89 -9.71 4.93
C PHE A 22 -4.93 -10.72 5.57
N LEU A 23 -4.08 -10.28 6.51
CA LEU A 23 -3.17 -11.18 7.22
C LEU A 23 -3.85 -12.28 8.03
N SER A 24 -5.09 -12.08 8.48
CA SER A 24 -5.83 -13.08 9.27
C SER A 24 -6.57 -14.10 8.41
N ILE A 25 -6.69 -13.90 7.10
CA ILE A 25 -7.47 -14.78 6.20
C ILE A 25 -7.14 -16.27 6.35
N PRO A 26 -5.86 -16.71 6.37
CA PRO A 26 -5.53 -18.14 6.50
C PRO A 26 -6.03 -18.79 7.80
N ARG A 27 -6.35 -18.00 8.83
CA ARG A 27 -6.88 -18.51 10.11
C ARG A 27 -8.40 -18.72 10.07
N HIS A 28 -9.08 -18.06 9.16
CA HIS A 28 -10.55 -18.07 9.06
C HIS A 28 -11.06 -18.82 7.84
N TYR A 29 -10.26 -18.85 6.77
CA TYR A 29 -10.61 -19.46 5.51
C TYR A 29 -9.49 -20.38 5.05
N ASP A 30 -9.88 -21.57 4.66
CA ASP A 30 -9.01 -22.49 3.94
C ASP A 30 -8.87 -21.98 2.51
N VAL A 31 -7.81 -21.22 2.25
CA VAL A 31 -7.46 -20.64 0.95
C VAL A 31 -6.07 -21.11 0.55
N ASP A 32 -5.79 -21.20 -0.74
CA ASP A 32 -4.48 -21.61 -1.26
C ASP A 32 -3.67 -20.39 -1.72
N ILE A 33 -4.38 -19.38 -2.24
CA ILE A 33 -3.80 -18.18 -2.84
C ILE A 33 -4.49 -16.95 -2.27
N MET A 34 -3.70 -15.95 -1.91
CA MET A 34 -4.17 -14.65 -1.47
C MET A 34 -3.64 -13.59 -2.42
N ILE A 35 -4.52 -12.80 -2.99
CA ILE A 35 -4.19 -11.72 -3.92
C ILE A 35 -4.57 -10.39 -3.27
N LEU A 36 -3.59 -9.50 -3.18
CA LEU A 36 -3.77 -8.11 -2.79
C LEU A 36 -3.38 -7.23 -3.98
N SER A 37 -4.37 -6.75 -4.71
CA SER A 37 -4.17 -5.81 -5.80
C SER A 37 -4.34 -4.38 -5.31
N GLY A 38 -3.76 -3.42 -6.01
CA GLY A 38 -3.89 -2.03 -5.62
C GLY A 38 -5.31 -1.48 -5.70
N ASP A 39 -5.50 -0.21 -5.34
CA ASP A 39 -4.45 0.70 -4.86
C ASP A 39 -4.01 0.39 -3.42
N LEU A 40 -2.69 0.24 -3.23
CA LEU A 40 -2.07 -0.14 -1.95
C LEU A 40 -1.80 1.07 -1.06
N THR A 41 -1.46 2.20 -1.66
CA THR A 41 -0.89 3.37 -0.99
C THR A 41 -1.94 4.42 -0.61
N GLY A 42 -1.63 5.19 0.42
CA GLY A 42 -2.52 6.20 0.97
C GLY A 42 -2.33 7.54 0.27
N LYS A 43 -3.30 8.45 0.43
CA LYS A 43 -3.35 9.72 -0.32
C LYS A 43 -2.91 10.95 0.47
N ALA A 44 -2.61 10.80 1.77
CA ALA A 44 -2.34 11.96 2.62
C ALA A 44 -1.36 11.66 3.75
N ILE A 45 -0.57 12.69 4.08
CA ILE A 45 0.24 12.79 5.29
C ILE A 45 -0.47 13.73 6.27
N ILE A 46 -0.49 13.39 7.55
CA ILE A 46 -0.87 14.32 8.61
C ILE A 46 0.35 14.56 9.51
N PRO A 47 0.82 15.82 9.62
CA PRO A 47 1.83 16.16 10.61
C PRO A 47 1.22 16.10 12.01
N ILE A 48 1.92 15.43 12.92
CA ILE A 48 1.69 15.45 14.35
C ILE A 48 2.83 16.26 14.97
N ILE A 49 2.54 17.49 15.37
CA ILE A 49 3.51 18.44 15.89
C ILE A 49 3.84 18.07 17.34
N ASP A 50 5.11 17.81 17.63
CA ASP A 50 5.64 17.64 18.99
C ASP A 50 6.01 19.02 19.57
N PHE A 51 5.39 19.37 20.70
CA PHE A 51 5.67 20.61 21.44
C PHE A 51 6.69 20.41 22.57
N GLY A 52 7.20 19.19 22.76
CA GLY A 52 8.00 18.80 23.91
C GLY A 52 7.15 18.48 25.14
N GLY A 53 7.78 17.91 26.17
CA GLY A 53 7.10 17.56 27.43
C GLY A 53 6.00 16.50 27.28
N GLY A 54 5.99 15.75 26.17
CA GLY A 54 4.96 14.75 25.86
C GLY A 54 3.64 15.34 25.36
N GLN A 55 3.63 16.59 24.89
CA GLN A 55 2.44 17.21 24.29
C GLN A 55 2.55 17.23 22.77
N TYR A 56 1.52 16.71 22.10
CA TYR A 56 1.43 16.61 20.64
C TYR A 56 0.15 17.27 20.13
N GLN A 57 0.17 17.77 18.89
CA GLN A 57 -1.01 18.35 18.26
C GLN A 57 -1.08 17.95 16.78
N TYR A 58 -2.29 17.67 16.29
CA TYR A 58 -2.54 17.53 14.86
C TYR A 58 -3.91 18.09 14.49
N THR A 59 -4.06 18.50 13.24
CA THR A 59 -5.35 18.93 12.69
C THR A 59 -5.85 17.87 11.73
N PHE A 60 -7.07 17.37 11.96
CA PHE A 60 -7.71 16.40 11.09
C PHE A 60 -9.17 16.77 10.86
N ARG A 61 -9.61 16.79 9.60
CA ARG A 61 -10.98 17.16 9.20
C ARG A 61 -11.44 18.48 9.84
N GLY A 62 -10.57 19.49 9.82
CA GLY A 62 -10.83 20.82 10.39
C GLY A 62 -10.81 20.89 11.92
N LYS A 63 -10.58 19.79 12.63
CA LYS A 63 -10.50 19.75 14.10
C LYS A 63 -9.07 19.64 14.56
N THR A 64 -8.66 20.55 15.44
CA THR A 64 -7.39 20.48 16.15
C THR A 64 -7.53 19.56 17.35
N ASN A 65 -6.65 18.56 17.45
CA ASN A 65 -6.61 17.58 18.52
C ASN A 65 -5.30 17.76 19.28
N ILE A 66 -5.39 17.77 20.61
CA ILE A 66 -4.23 17.77 21.51
C ILE A 66 -4.14 16.39 22.13
N VAL A 67 -2.93 15.84 22.14
CA VAL A 67 -2.62 14.50 22.62
C VAL A 67 -1.51 14.60 23.64
N ASN A 68 -1.65 13.93 24.78
CA ASN A 68 -0.65 13.94 25.85
C ASN A 68 -0.10 12.53 26.05
N GLY A 69 1.20 12.44 26.28
CA GLY A 69 1.93 11.20 26.52
C GLY A 69 2.11 10.34 25.28
N LEU A 70 3.03 9.38 25.40
CA LEU A 70 3.37 8.44 24.33
C LEU A 70 2.21 7.51 23.97
N GLU A 71 1.42 7.07 24.96
CA GLU A 71 0.25 6.23 24.72
C GLU A 71 -0.80 6.93 23.85
N GLY A 72 -1.09 8.20 24.17
CA GLY A 72 -2.00 9.01 23.37
C GLY A 72 -1.48 9.19 21.94
N LEU A 73 -0.17 9.43 21.79
CA LEU A 73 0.48 9.59 20.48
C LEU A 73 0.31 8.31 19.64
N GLU A 74 0.65 7.15 20.19
CA GLU A 74 0.57 5.88 19.48
C GLU A 74 -0.87 5.53 19.12
N LYS A 75 -1.84 5.83 19.98
CA LYS A 75 -3.27 5.70 19.64
C LYS A 75 -3.62 6.59 18.44
N ALA A 76 -3.23 7.86 18.45
CA ALA A 76 -3.50 8.78 17.35
C ALA A 76 -2.85 8.30 16.03
N ARG A 77 -1.61 7.83 16.08
CA ARG A 77 -0.91 7.26 14.90
C ARG A 77 -1.65 6.03 14.36
N SER A 78 -1.99 5.09 15.23
CA SER A 78 -2.69 3.86 14.88
C SER A 78 -4.04 4.16 14.24
N GLU A 79 -4.82 5.09 14.79
CA GLU A 79 -6.09 5.49 14.19
C GLU A 79 -5.93 6.12 12.80
N ARG A 80 -4.87 6.92 12.57
CA ARG A 80 -4.59 7.50 11.24
C ARG A 80 -4.20 6.43 10.23
N MET A 81 -3.30 5.52 10.61
CA MET A 81 -2.91 4.38 9.77
C MET A 81 -4.12 3.48 9.44
N ASN A 82 -5.01 3.23 10.40
CA ASN A 82 -6.25 2.48 10.15
C ASN A 82 -7.16 3.16 9.11
N SER A 83 -7.11 4.49 9.03
CA SER A 83 -7.85 5.29 8.05
C SER A 83 -7.09 5.55 6.74
N GLY A 84 -5.94 4.93 6.51
CA GLY A 84 -5.16 5.09 5.28
C GLY A 84 -4.27 6.33 5.22
N ILE A 85 -4.10 7.03 6.34
CA ILE A 85 -3.37 8.30 6.41
C ILE A 85 -2.03 8.08 7.09
N TYR A 86 -0.95 8.62 6.52
CA TYR A 86 0.40 8.53 7.09
C TYR A 86 0.60 9.59 8.19
N PRO A 87 0.70 9.21 9.47
CA PRO A 87 1.06 10.17 10.52
C PRO A 87 2.57 10.44 10.47
N TYR A 88 2.95 11.72 10.51
CA TYR A 88 4.35 12.14 10.55
C TYR A 88 4.63 13.00 11.77
N ILE A 89 5.42 12.47 12.71
CA ILE A 89 5.81 13.23 13.91
C ILE A 89 6.90 14.21 13.51
N CYS A 90 6.71 15.48 13.83
CA CYS A 90 7.61 16.55 13.40
C CYS A 90 7.57 17.72 14.38
N THR A 91 8.52 18.65 14.24
CA THR A 91 8.49 19.92 14.95
C THR A 91 7.68 20.96 14.18
N ARG A 92 7.30 22.07 14.84
CA ARG A 92 6.65 23.19 14.14
C ARG A 92 7.53 23.76 13.02
N ASN A 93 8.84 23.88 13.24
CA ASN A 93 9.77 24.40 12.25
C ASN A 93 9.82 23.50 11.01
N GLU A 94 9.87 22.19 11.22
CA GLU A 94 9.88 21.20 10.13
C GLU A 94 8.59 21.25 9.31
N VAL A 95 7.43 21.44 9.94
CA VAL A 95 6.17 21.65 9.21
C VAL A 95 6.21 22.89 8.33
N GLU A 96 6.75 24.00 8.82
CA GLU A 96 6.86 25.22 8.01
C GLU A 96 7.87 25.06 6.87
N GLU A 97 8.98 24.35 7.09
CA GLU A 97 9.91 23.99 6.01
C GLU A 97 9.23 23.13 4.93
N LEU A 98 8.49 22.09 5.34
CA LEU A 98 7.76 21.22 4.41
C LEU A 98 6.71 21.99 3.61
N LYS A 99 5.97 22.91 4.25
CA LYS A 99 4.99 23.76 3.56
C LYS A 99 5.63 24.67 2.50
N SER A 100 6.87 25.10 2.72
CA SER A 100 7.59 25.98 1.81
C SER A 100 8.21 25.26 0.60
N ASP A 101 8.28 23.93 0.61
CA ASP A 101 9.02 23.14 -0.37
C ASP A 101 8.24 21.86 -0.79
N PRO A 102 7.52 21.91 -1.93
CA PRO A 102 6.79 20.76 -2.45
C PRO A 102 7.67 19.54 -2.75
N GLU A 103 8.95 19.73 -3.10
CA GLU A 103 9.84 18.59 -3.36
C GLU A 103 10.18 17.84 -2.06
N LYS A 104 10.38 18.56 -0.95
CA LYS A 104 10.56 17.92 0.37
C LYS A 104 9.33 17.11 0.76
N VAL A 105 8.12 17.63 0.50
CA VAL A 105 6.87 16.89 0.75
C VAL A 105 6.81 15.62 -0.09
N ASN A 106 7.11 15.70 -1.39
CA ASN A 106 7.11 14.54 -2.27
C ASN A 106 8.13 13.47 -1.84
N LYS A 107 9.35 13.88 -1.46
CA LYS A 107 10.38 12.98 -0.94
C LYS A 107 9.96 12.33 0.38
N LEU A 108 9.38 13.10 1.29
CA LEU A 108 8.82 12.58 2.54
C LEU A 108 7.73 11.56 2.25
N PHE A 109 6.83 11.85 1.31
CA PHE A 109 5.71 10.99 1.01
C PHE A 109 6.14 9.66 0.38
N SER A 110 7.02 9.71 -0.63
CA SER A 110 7.62 8.52 -1.24
C SER A 110 8.34 7.65 -0.20
N ARG A 111 9.07 8.27 0.74
CA ARG A 111 9.70 7.57 1.86
C ARG A 111 8.67 6.89 2.78
N LEU A 112 7.64 7.60 3.24
CA LEU A 112 6.63 7.04 4.15
C LEU A 112 5.85 5.89 3.48
N ILE A 113 5.53 6.04 2.19
CA ILE A 113 4.89 5.00 1.39
C ILE A 113 5.78 3.75 1.32
N THR A 114 7.06 3.91 0.92
CA THR A 114 7.97 2.78 0.71
C THR A 114 8.34 2.08 2.02
N GLU A 115 8.56 2.82 3.11
CA GLU A 115 8.77 2.28 4.46
C GLU A 115 7.55 1.46 4.92
N ASN A 116 6.33 1.95 4.63
CA ASN A 116 5.11 1.24 4.98
C ASN A 116 4.91 -0.06 4.19
N ILE A 117 5.13 -0.04 2.87
CA ILE A 117 5.06 -1.25 2.04
C ILE A 117 6.11 -2.27 2.48
N ALA A 118 7.32 -1.82 2.83
CA ALA A 118 8.36 -2.70 3.36
C ALA A 118 7.91 -3.38 4.67
N ARG A 119 7.28 -2.60 5.58
CA ARG A 119 6.71 -3.14 6.82
C ARG A 119 5.61 -4.16 6.54
N TRP A 120 4.71 -3.91 5.60
CA TRP A 120 3.67 -4.85 5.19
C TRP A 120 4.23 -6.15 4.61
N VAL A 121 5.26 -6.06 3.78
CA VAL A 121 5.99 -7.23 3.27
C VAL A 121 6.56 -8.07 4.43
N SER A 122 7.21 -7.44 5.41
CA SER A 122 7.70 -8.15 6.60
C SER A 122 6.58 -8.82 7.40
N MET A 123 5.42 -8.15 7.53
CA MET A 123 4.26 -8.76 8.20
C MET A 123 3.70 -9.96 7.43
N ILE A 124 3.69 -9.93 6.09
CA ILE A 124 3.32 -11.09 5.26
C ILE A 124 4.29 -12.26 5.49
N GLU A 125 5.60 -11.96 5.54
CA GLU A 125 6.67 -12.94 5.80
C GLU A 125 6.53 -13.63 7.17
N GLU A 126 6.12 -12.87 8.18
CA GLU A 126 5.94 -13.36 9.54
C GLU A 126 4.61 -14.11 9.74
N HIS A 127 3.51 -13.62 9.16
CA HIS A 127 2.17 -14.05 9.55
C HIS A 127 1.50 -15.04 8.58
N ILE A 128 1.88 -15.07 7.30
CA ILE A 128 1.22 -15.95 6.31
C ILE A 128 1.93 -17.32 6.23
N PRO A 129 1.23 -18.44 6.52
CA PRO A 129 1.80 -19.80 6.46
C PRO A 129 2.43 -20.12 5.11
N ARG A 130 3.64 -20.71 5.10
CA ARG A 130 4.49 -20.87 3.91
C ARG A 130 3.87 -21.67 2.77
N ASP A 131 2.87 -22.51 3.06
CA ASP A 131 2.10 -23.27 2.09
C ASP A 131 1.09 -22.42 1.30
N LYS A 132 0.81 -21.18 1.72
CA LYS A 132 -0.10 -20.26 1.03
C LYS A 132 0.66 -19.34 0.09
N GLN A 133 0.19 -19.19 -1.14
CA GLN A 133 0.75 -18.24 -2.10
C GLN A 133 0.21 -16.83 -1.83
N VAL A 134 1.08 -15.81 -1.88
CA VAL A 134 0.68 -14.40 -1.71
C VAL A 134 1.12 -13.63 -2.93
N ILE A 135 0.17 -13.05 -3.65
CA ILE A 135 0.40 -12.24 -4.83
C ILE A 135 0.05 -10.80 -4.48
N VAL A 136 0.97 -9.87 -4.74
CA VAL A 136 0.74 -8.44 -4.47
C VAL A 136 1.15 -7.63 -5.69
N MET A 137 0.29 -6.70 -6.11
CA MET A 137 0.56 -5.79 -7.22
C MET A 137 0.11 -4.35 -6.92
N PRO A 138 0.81 -3.34 -7.47
CA PRO A 138 0.34 -1.97 -7.44
C PRO A 138 -0.96 -1.81 -8.24
N GLY A 139 -1.70 -0.76 -7.94
CA GLY A 139 -2.76 -0.19 -8.77
C GLY A 139 -2.30 1.10 -9.44
N ASN A 140 -3.21 1.81 -10.11
CA ASN A 140 -2.85 2.96 -10.92
C ASN A 140 -2.42 4.19 -10.11
N ASP A 141 -2.87 4.32 -8.85
CA ASP A 141 -2.49 5.41 -7.95
C ASP A 141 -1.13 5.17 -7.29
N ASP A 142 -0.64 3.92 -7.30
CA ASP A 142 0.56 3.53 -6.59
C ASP A 142 1.84 3.97 -7.31
N ILE A 143 2.68 4.71 -6.58
CA ILE A 143 3.97 5.21 -7.07
C ILE A 143 4.92 4.06 -7.47
N PHE A 144 5.78 4.30 -8.46
CA PHE A 144 6.70 3.28 -8.99
C PHE A 144 7.72 2.78 -7.95
N GLU A 145 8.03 3.59 -6.94
CA GLU A 145 9.01 3.30 -5.90
C GLU A 145 8.64 2.12 -5.00
N ILE A 146 7.38 1.68 -4.99
CA ILE A 146 6.97 0.48 -4.24
C ILE A 146 7.33 -0.82 -4.99
N ASP A 147 7.50 -0.77 -6.32
CA ASP A 147 7.75 -1.97 -7.12
C ASP A 147 9.03 -2.70 -6.71
N PRO A 148 10.18 -2.02 -6.52
CA PRO A 148 11.38 -2.69 -6.03
C PRO A 148 11.22 -3.26 -4.61
N VAL A 149 10.36 -2.67 -3.77
CA VAL A 149 10.08 -3.17 -2.42
C VAL A 149 9.34 -4.51 -2.50
N LEU A 150 8.28 -4.57 -3.31
CA LEU A 150 7.51 -5.80 -3.52
C LEU A 150 8.34 -6.90 -4.18
N LYS A 151 9.11 -6.56 -5.22
CA LYS A 151 9.97 -7.50 -5.98
C LYS A 151 11.10 -8.13 -5.15
N ARG A 152 11.54 -7.47 -4.07
CA ARG A 152 12.62 -7.97 -3.20
C ARG A 152 12.18 -9.07 -2.25
N SER A 153 10.88 -9.21 -1.98
CA SER A 153 10.40 -10.25 -1.08
C SER A 153 10.45 -11.63 -1.75
N SER A 154 10.86 -12.63 -0.97
CA SER A 154 10.73 -14.04 -1.38
C SER A 154 9.34 -14.62 -1.09
N ARG A 155 8.52 -13.90 -0.31
CA ARG A 155 7.20 -14.35 0.14
C ARG A 155 6.07 -13.80 -0.73
N VAL A 156 6.29 -12.65 -1.36
CA VAL A 156 5.37 -12.00 -2.29
C VAL A 156 5.72 -12.38 -3.72
N ILE A 157 4.72 -12.86 -4.44
CA ILE A 157 4.77 -13.03 -5.89
C ILE A 157 4.37 -11.69 -6.51
N TYR A 158 5.33 -11.01 -7.13
CA TYR A 158 5.04 -9.85 -7.99
C TYR A 158 4.60 -10.35 -9.38
N PRO A 159 3.36 -10.07 -9.84
CA PRO A 159 2.78 -10.74 -11.00
C PRO A 159 2.98 -9.98 -12.32
N LEU A 160 3.37 -8.71 -12.29
CA LEU A 160 3.38 -7.87 -13.49
C LEU A 160 4.48 -8.27 -14.48
N GLY A 161 4.15 -8.19 -15.78
CA GLY A 161 5.07 -8.46 -16.88
C GLY A 161 5.34 -9.94 -17.16
N ARG A 162 4.57 -10.87 -16.57
CA ARG A 162 4.72 -12.32 -16.79
C ARG A 162 3.44 -13.09 -16.56
N LEU A 163 3.38 -14.31 -17.11
CA LEU A 163 2.40 -15.32 -16.72
C LEU A 163 2.73 -15.86 -15.32
N VAL A 164 1.76 -15.87 -14.42
CA VAL A 164 1.82 -16.56 -13.13
C VAL A 164 1.01 -17.84 -13.24
N GLU A 165 1.67 -18.99 -13.10
CA GLU A 165 1.01 -20.28 -13.05
C GLU A 165 0.31 -20.46 -11.69
N LEU A 166 -0.95 -20.85 -11.75
CA LEU A 166 -1.79 -21.21 -10.62
C LEU A 166 -2.02 -22.73 -10.62
N PRO A 167 -2.48 -23.33 -9.50
CA PRO A 167 -2.80 -24.75 -9.43
C PRO A 167 -3.75 -25.20 -10.53
N LEU A 168 -3.72 -26.48 -10.86
CA LEU A 168 -4.59 -27.11 -11.86
C LEU A 168 -4.44 -26.56 -13.29
N GLY A 169 -3.28 -25.99 -13.62
CA GLY A 169 -2.95 -25.53 -14.98
C GLY A 169 -3.59 -24.19 -15.37
N TYR A 170 -4.13 -23.44 -14.40
CA TYR A 170 -4.62 -22.09 -14.65
C TYR A 170 -3.45 -21.11 -14.77
N GLY A 171 -3.61 -20.12 -15.67
CA GLY A 171 -2.66 -19.03 -15.82
C GLY A 171 -3.29 -17.70 -15.41
N MET A 172 -2.49 -16.81 -14.80
CA MET A 172 -2.89 -15.46 -14.48
C MET A 172 -1.92 -14.45 -15.09
N ILE A 173 -2.48 -13.46 -15.76
CA ILE A 173 -1.79 -12.26 -16.22
C ILE A 173 -2.35 -11.08 -15.43
N SER A 174 -1.47 -10.17 -15.02
CA SER A 174 -1.83 -8.98 -14.24
C SER A 174 -1.37 -7.71 -14.97
N PHE A 175 -2.17 -6.65 -14.87
CA PHE A 175 -1.94 -5.39 -15.58
C PHE A 175 -2.37 -4.20 -14.70
N GLU A 176 -1.48 -3.23 -14.56
CA GLU A 176 -1.56 -2.16 -13.55
C GLU A 176 -1.85 -0.77 -14.13
N TYR A 177 -1.87 -0.66 -15.47
CA TYR A 177 -2.17 0.60 -16.15
C TYR A 177 -3.66 0.73 -16.44
N VAL A 178 -4.14 1.97 -16.35
CA VAL A 178 -5.52 2.35 -16.69
C VAL A 178 -5.54 3.45 -17.74
N ASN A 179 -6.73 3.74 -18.28
CA ASN A 179 -6.96 4.91 -19.11
C ASN A 179 -6.72 6.21 -18.32
N PRO A 180 -6.52 7.36 -19.00
CA PRO A 180 -6.29 8.61 -18.30
C PRO A 180 -7.44 8.94 -17.33
N THR A 181 -7.11 9.31 -16.11
CA THR A 181 -8.08 9.64 -15.07
C THR A 181 -8.10 11.15 -14.81
N PRO A 182 -9.12 11.69 -14.12
CA PRO A 182 -9.12 13.07 -13.67
C PRO A 182 -7.99 13.42 -12.67
N TRP A 183 -7.29 12.41 -12.13
CA TRP A 183 -6.30 12.55 -11.07
C TRP A 183 -4.86 12.51 -11.57
N ASN A 184 -4.63 12.20 -12.86
CA ASN A 184 -3.30 12.09 -13.49
C ASN A 184 -2.34 11.23 -12.66
N THR A 185 -2.73 9.97 -12.48
CA THR A 185 -2.08 9.01 -11.59
C THR A 185 -0.82 8.45 -12.23
N PRO A 186 0.09 7.82 -11.45
CA PRO A 186 1.38 7.37 -11.97
C PRO A 186 1.31 6.40 -13.16
N ARG A 187 0.27 5.56 -13.24
CA ARG A 187 0.18 4.46 -14.23
C ARG A 187 -1.05 4.61 -15.12
N GLU A 188 -0.99 5.61 -15.98
CA GLU A 188 -2.00 5.88 -17.00
C GLU A 188 -1.40 5.81 -18.40
N ALA A 189 -2.16 5.33 -19.38
CA ALA A 189 -1.77 5.39 -20.77
C ALA A 189 -3.00 5.55 -21.68
N SER A 190 -2.78 6.00 -22.93
CA SER A 190 -3.85 6.09 -23.91
C SER A 190 -4.42 4.70 -24.24
N GLU A 191 -5.70 4.61 -24.64
CA GLU A 191 -6.33 3.33 -25.02
C GLU A 191 -5.48 2.54 -26.03
N GLY A 192 -4.94 3.23 -27.05
CA GLY A 192 -4.09 2.60 -28.06
C GLY A 192 -2.74 2.11 -27.51
N ASP A 193 -2.19 2.74 -26.49
CA ASP A 193 -0.95 2.28 -25.86
C ASP A 193 -1.20 1.15 -24.86
N LEU A 194 -2.32 1.20 -24.11
CA LEU A 194 -2.77 0.09 -23.27
C LEU A 194 -2.96 -1.18 -24.11
N TRP A 195 -3.60 -1.06 -25.27
CA TRP A 195 -3.77 -2.19 -26.19
C TRP A 195 -2.43 -2.79 -26.61
N LYS A 196 -1.46 -1.98 -27.05
CA LYS A 196 -0.11 -2.47 -27.41
C LYS A 196 0.59 -3.13 -26.24
N MET A 197 0.45 -2.60 -25.03
CA MET A 197 1.01 -3.18 -23.81
C MET A 197 0.39 -4.55 -23.52
N LEU A 198 -0.95 -4.67 -23.63
CA LEU A 198 -1.69 -5.91 -23.44
C LEU A 198 -1.37 -6.95 -24.51
N GLU A 199 -1.29 -6.57 -25.79
CA GLU A 199 -0.88 -7.48 -26.87
C GLU A 199 0.52 -8.02 -26.64
N LYS A 200 1.46 -7.16 -26.20
CA LYS A 200 2.82 -7.59 -25.85
C LYS A 200 2.81 -8.54 -24.65
N LEU A 201 1.95 -8.32 -23.67
CA LEU A 201 1.84 -9.13 -22.45
C LEU A 201 1.14 -10.47 -22.70
N ALA A 202 0.14 -10.50 -23.58
CA ALA A 202 -0.58 -11.71 -23.97
C ALA A 202 0.15 -12.51 -25.07
N GLY A 203 1.03 -11.85 -25.82
CA GLY A 203 2.00 -12.45 -26.73
C GLY A 203 3.31 -12.86 -26.06
N LEU A 204 3.42 -12.70 -24.73
CA LEU A 204 4.31 -13.54 -23.92
C LEU A 204 3.81 -14.99 -23.93
#